data_AF-A0A8J4C937-F1
#
_entry.id   AF-A0A8J4C937-F1
#
_cell.length_a   1.000
_cell.length_b   1.000
_cell.length_c   1.000
_cell.angle_alpha   90.00
_cell.angle_beta   90.00
_cell.angle_gamma   90.00
#
_symmetry.space_group_name_H-M   'P 1'
#
loop_
_entity.id
_entity.type
_entity.pdbx_description
1 polymer ?
#
loop_
_entity_poly.entity_id
_entity_poly.type
_entity_poly.pdbx_seq_one_letter_code
_entity_poly.pdbx_strand_id
1 'polypeptide(L)'
;MSGSSWPHFINIWAMDNNLFKYKCQLLQILIILCFTSPSLQQQFALTEALLTSPLVNTTNDQKLNILHNLQIISQAPCQIRLLNASELLYGASQFCRELLGQFPTLNESNIELWLQKSLGFLADHAKGSKSITLPTNQSLIVPSAHLSGLPMVRRSLLAQLVYGWLTSFQRQLPARLEPLLAQLISQMYGIHCSSVIHRGVMQYHHISKSGGTAWNEVARANGCVFPANMGNHVRGFSDECRWLNPKVYGNMTGGKLILWARWGQFRRPALGQSCWSRFFKVAEAGMSYISNEYTLIGGREEGNFLGAHNCPQFVNVVTLRHPRRRLESALRFIQVYIRGYWKRDDPQNGAARYKQRFCNATADLWRALAPAVVDNYIVRSFLGESGFHTPTGLINDTHLEAARDQLLQFDLVLNLEAGREENDWVVQQGLGWPAAWSKANRTLNGSLLYQLFGHECDMRPEVLEELHGSQEYDIRLYRFAWVVNQLDALWLSTSRALGLRPETAPGAMDPGAGQQALRCGLLWQGSNGSTLGRALDSMGLLRKVVQPPPPLPRV
;
A
#
# COMPACT_ATOMS: atom_id res chain seq x y z
N MET A 1 -69.07 30.89 9.33
CA MET A 1 -68.26 32.05 8.91
C MET A 1 -67.23 32.32 9.98
N SER A 2 -65.99 32.45 9.51
CA SER A 2 -64.69 32.54 10.19
C SER A 2 -64.62 33.03 11.63
N GLY A 3 -64.05 32.16 12.48
CA GLY A 3 -63.48 32.48 13.79
C GLY A 3 -62.02 32.94 13.68
N SER A 4 -61.65 33.74 14.67
CA SER A 4 -60.47 34.57 14.82
C SER A 4 -59.19 33.80 15.20
N SER A 5 -58.08 34.24 14.62
CA SER A 5 -56.71 33.76 14.81
C SER A 5 -56.03 34.37 16.04
N TRP A 6 -55.32 33.53 16.81
CA TRP A 6 -54.27 33.92 17.76
C TRP A 6 -52.97 33.15 17.45
N PRO A 7 -51.79 33.68 17.86
CA PRO A 7 -50.53 33.45 17.17
C PRO A 7 -49.65 32.34 17.76
N HIS A 8 -48.66 31.97 16.95
CA HIS A 8 -47.62 30.96 17.13
C HIS A 8 -46.87 30.99 18.47
N PHE A 9 -46.74 29.81 19.08
CA PHE A 9 -45.72 29.48 20.08
C PHE A 9 -44.89 28.28 19.60
N ILE A 10 -43.57 28.50 19.61
CA ILE A 10 -42.45 27.54 19.78
C ILE A 10 -42.26 26.43 18.73
N ASN A 11 -41.17 26.57 17.97
CA ASN A 11 -40.40 25.43 17.45
C ASN A 11 -38.90 25.80 17.48
N ILE A 12 -38.22 25.47 18.59
CA ILE A 12 -36.75 25.55 18.72
C ILE A 12 -36.27 24.20 19.24
N TRP A 13 -36.26 23.16 18.42
CA TRP A 13 -35.48 21.93 18.65
C TRP A 13 -35.09 21.33 17.29
N ALA A 14 -34.16 22.00 16.61
CA ALA A 14 -33.39 21.42 15.52
C ALA A 14 -31.91 21.60 15.87
N MET A 15 -31.47 20.91 16.93
CA MET A 15 -30.04 20.79 17.22
C MET A 15 -29.45 19.60 16.46
N ASP A 16 -28.39 19.93 15.76
CA ASP A 16 -27.50 19.18 14.89
C ASP A 16 -27.22 17.71 15.29
N ASN A 17 -27.92 16.77 14.63
CA ASN A 17 -27.73 15.31 14.79
C ASN A 17 -26.30 14.81 14.46
N ASN A 18 -25.48 15.63 13.81
CA ASN A 18 -24.11 15.26 13.48
C ASN A 18 -23.18 15.31 14.71
N LEU A 19 -23.40 16.24 15.65
CA LEU A 19 -22.55 16.35 16.84
C LEU A 19 -22.71 15.15 17.79
N PHE A 20 -23.90 14.55 17.82
CA PHE A 20 -24.22 13.41 18.68
C PHE A 20 -23.54 12.11 18.19
N LYS A 21 -23.45 11.90 16.86
CA LYS A 21 -22.75 10.74 16.28
C LYS A 21 -21.24 10.76 16.58
N TYR A 22 -20.59 11.92 16.49
CA TYR A 22 -19.16 12.04 16.81
C TYR A 22 -18.89 11.84 18.30
N LYS A 23 -19.75 12.36 19.18
CA LYS A 23 -19.64 12.10 20.63
C LYS A 23 -19.81 10.62 20.98
N CYS A 24 -20.72 9.91 20.33
CA CYS A 24 -20.90 8.46 20.56
C CYS A 24 -19.70 7.62 20.09
N GLN A 25 -19.04 7.97 18.99
CA GLN A 25 -17.82 7.27 18.55
C GLN A 25 -16.64 7.51 19.50
N LEU A 26 -16.47 8.76 19.97
CA LEU A 26 -15.46 9.08 20.99
C LEU A 26 -15.75 8.40 22.33
N LEU A 27 -17.02 8.30 22.72
CA LEU A 27 -17.46 7.60 23.92
C LEU A 27 -17.28 6.08 23.78
N GLN A 28 -17.49 5.48 22.61
CA GLN A 28 -17.20 4.06 22.35
C GLN A 28 -15.70 3.76 22.45
N ILE A 29 -14.84 4.63 21.91
CA ILE A 29 -13.38 4.49 22.06
C ILE A 29 -12.99 4.61 23.54
N LEU A 30 -13.57 5.57 24.28
CA LEU A 30 -13.33 5.72 25.72
C LEU A 30 -13.87 4.53 26.54
N ILE A 31 -15.00 3.93 26.16
CA ILE A 31 -15.57 2.75 26.84
C ILE A 31 -14.73 1.50 26.55
N ILE A 32 -14.23 1.33 25.33
CA ILE A 32 -13.28 0.25 24.98
C ILE A 32 -11.97 0.42 25.76
N LEU A 33 -11.55 1.66 26.04
CA LEU A 33 -10.37 1.94 26.86
C LEU A 33 -10.60 1.79 28.38
N CYS A 34 -11.85 1.79 28.85
CA CYS A 34 -12.16 1.84 30.29
C CYS A 34 -12.80 0.58 30.87
N PHE A 35 -13.42 -0.32 30.08
CA PHE A 35 -14.14 -1.48 30.63
C PHE A 35 -13.97 -2.73 29.79
N THR A 36 -12.93 -3.51 30.10
CA THR A 36 -12.95 -4.96 30.31
C THR A 36 -11.53 -5.35 30.66
N SER A 37 -11.29 -5.85 31.87
CA SER A 37 -10.03 -6.54 32.15
C SER A 37 -9.94 -7.70 31.16
N PRO A 38 -8.94 -7.73 30.26
CA PRO A 38 -8.83 -8.80 29.30
C PRO A 38 -8.82 -10.13 30.03
N SER A 39 -9.50 -11.14 29.50
CA SER A 39 -9.49 -12.47 30.11
C SER A 39 -8.04 -12.96 30.21
N LEU A 40 -7.73 -13.86 31.15
CA LEU A 40 -6.40 -14.50 31.24
C LEU A 40 -5.93 -15.10 29.90
N GLN A 41 -6.84 -15.44 28.98
CA GLN A 41 -6.52 -15.89 27.61
C GLN A 41 -5.95 -14.78 26.70
N GLN A 42 -6.29 -13.50 26.94
CA GLN A 42 -5.80 -12.37 26.14
C GLN A 42 -4.38 -11.91 26.57
N GLN A 43 -3.90 -12.31 27.75
CA GLN A 43 -2.59 -11.92 28.27
C GLN A 43 -1.40 -12.54 27.48
N PHE A 44 -1.56 -13.73 26.90
CA PHE A 44 -0.48 -14.45 26.19
C PHE A 44 -0.30 -14.08 24.71
N ALA A 45 -1.17 -13.24 24.15
CA ALA A 45 -1.29 -13.03 22.71
C ALA A 45 0.01 -12.58 22.02
N LEU A 46 0.76 -11.63 22.62
CA LEU A 46 1.95 -11.08 21.98
C LEU A 46 3.16 -12.02 22.06
N THR A 47 3.41 -12.63 23.21
CA THR A 47 4.53 -13.57 23.37
C THR A 47 4.32 -14.78 22.45
N GLU A 48 3.09 -15.28 22.36
CA GLU A 48 2.74 -16.36 21.43
C GLU A 48 2.88 -15.92 19.96
N ALA A 49 2.39 -14.73 19.60
CA ALA A 49 2.54 -14.19 18.25
C ALA A 49 4.01 -13.97 17.86
N LEU A 50 4.86 -13.55 18.80
CA LEU A 50 6.31 -13.43 18.60
C LEU A 50 6.95 -14.81 18.42
N LEU A 51 6.64 -15.78 19.27
CA LEU A 51 7.21 -17.13 19.19
C LEU A 51 6.83 -17.87 17.91
N THR A 52 5.63 -17.60 17.38
CA THR A 52 5.15 -18.16 16.10
C THR A 52 5.57 -17.33 14.89
N SER A 53 6.14 -16.14 15.09
CA SER A 53 6.57 -15.27 14.01
C SER A 53 7.77 -15.89 13.26
N PRO A 54 7.75 -15.86 11.91
CA PRO A 54 8.92 -16.18 11.09
C PRO A 54 10.18 -15.37 11.41
N LEU A 55 10.08 -14.24 12.13
CA LEU A 55 11.24 -13.48 12.61
C LEU A 55 12.12 -14.28 13.58
N VAL A 56 11.56 -15.30 14.25
CA VAL A 56 12.23 -16.05 15.33
C VAL A 56 12.82 -17.36 14.85
N ASN A 57 12.18 -18.01 13.88
CA ASN A 57 12.56 -19.32 13.37
C ASN A 57 13.48 -19.20 12.14
N THR A 58 14.69 -18.68 12.35
CA THR A 58 15.64 -18.42 11.26
C THR A 58 17.04 -18.94 11.55
N THR A 59 17.82 -19.17 10.49
CA THR A 59 19.23 -19.56 10.60
C THR A 59 20.08 -18.42 11.18
N ASN A 60 21.30 -18.71 11.64
CA ASN A 60 22.18 -17.68 12.21
C ASN A 60 22.45 -16.50 11.24
N ASP A 61 22.67 -16.78 9.95
CA ASP A 61 22.90 -15.74 8.94
C ASP A 61 21.65 -14.90 8.70
N GLN A 62 20.48 -15.53 8.71
CA GLN A 62 19.20 -14.83 8.60
C GLN A 62 18.96 -13.96 9.85
N LYS A 63 19.32 -14.45 11.04
CA LYS A 63 19.19 -13.70 12.30
C LYS A 63 19.98 -12.39 12.27
N LEU A 64 21.23 -12.40 11.80
CA LEU A 64 22.04 -11.17 11.68
C LEU A 64 21.41 -10.18 10.71
N ASN A 65 20.92 -10.65 9.56
CA ASN A 65 20.20 -9.81 8.60
C ASN A 65 18.92 -9.23 9.19
N ILE A 66 18.17 -10.01 9.98
CA ILE A 66 16.95 -9.56 10.65
C ILE A 66 17.26 -8.47 11.65
N LEU A 67 18.23 -8.68 12.55
CA LEU A 67 18.63 -7.70 13.55
C LEU A 67 19.09 -6.40 12.90
N HIS A 68 19.88 -6.48 11.82
CA HIS A 68 20.31 -5.31 11.07
C HIS A 68 19.13 -4.53 10.46
N ASN A 69 18.18 -5.22 9.81
CA ASN A 69 17.01 -4.56 9.23
C ASN A 69 16.06 -3.99 10.31
N LEU A 70 15.87 -4.68 11.44
CA LEU A 70 15.10 -4.16 12.58
C LEU A 70 15.71 -2.86 13.11
N GLN A 71 17.04 -2.80 13.22
CA GLN A 71 17.73 -1.59 13.62
C GLN A 71 17.51 -0.45 12.61
N ILE A 72 17.67 -0.71 11.30
CA ILE A 72 17.39 0.28 10.24
C ILE A 72 15.95 0.79 10.35
N ILE A 73 14.96 -0.11 10.46
CA ILE A 73 13.53 0.25 10.53
C ILE A 73 13.25 1.09 11.78
N SER A 74 13.83 0.73 12.93
CA SER A 74 13.66 1.48 14.17
C SER A 74 14.18 2.92 14.04
N GLN A 75 15.31 3.12 13.35
CA GLN A 75 15.96 4.42 13.22
C GLN A 75 15.46 5.27 12.03
N ALA A 76 14.77 4.66 11.07
CA ALA A 76 14.38 5.31 9.81
C ALA A 76 13.65 6.66 9.97
N PRO A 77 12.71 6.86 10.91
CA PRO A 77 12.05 8.17 11.08
C PRO A 77 13.01 9.32 11.42
N CYS A 78 14.22 9.01 11.91
CA CYS A 78 15.27 9.98 12.24
C CYS A 78 16.28 10.19 11.12
N GLN A 79 16.36 9.25 10.17
CA GLN A 79 17.39 9.20 9.13
C GLN A 79 16.85 9.41 7.73
N ILE A 80 15.52 9.59 7.58
CA ILE A 80 14.89 9.74 6.26
C ILE A 80 15.55 10.86 5.46
N ARG A 81 15.80 10.60 4.18
CA ARG A 81 16.34 11.61 3.25
C ARG A 81 15.31 12.12 2.26
N LEU A 82 14.11 11.57 2.29
CA LEU A 82 13.03 11.95 1.39
C LEU A 82 12.58 13.38 1.67
N LEU A 83 12.36 14.14 0.60
CA LEU A 83 11.85 15.51 0.69
C LEU A 83 10.39 15.54 1.13
N ASN A 84 9.66 14.45 0.84
CA ASN A 84 8.23 14.34 1.08
C ASN A 84 7.93 13.04 1.84
N ALA A 85 7.87 13.14 3.17
CA ALA A 85 7.45 12.06 4.05
C ALA A 85 6.27 12.54 4.91
N SER A 86 5.05 12.15 4.54
CA SER A 86 3.82 12.75 5.08
C SER A 86 3.73 12.64 6.61
N GLU A 87 4.12 11.50 7.18
CA GLU A 87 4.11 11.29 8.63
C GLU A 87 5.02 12.25 9.40
N LEU A 88 6.17 12.61 8.83
CA LEU A 88 7.12 13.48 9.51
C LEU A 88 6.57 14.90 9.67
N LEU A 89 5.73 15.34 8.74
CA LEU A 89 5.02 16.62 8.83
C LEU A 89 3.99 16.65 9.98
N TYR A 90 3.62 15.49 10.52
CA TYR A 90 2.67 15.39 11.64
C TYR A 90 3.32 15.41 13.02
N GLY A 91 4.65 15.57 13.09
CA GLY A 91 5.42 15.59 14.35
C GLY A 91 6.05 14.25 14.71
N ALA A 92 5.81 13.21 13.90
CA ALA A 92 6.38 11.87 14.10
C ALA A 92 7.92 11.89 14.13
N SER A 93 8.56 12.74 13.32
CA SER A 93 10.03 12.84 13.29
C SER A 93 10.61 13.30 14.62
N GLN A 94 10.00 14.33 15.23
CA GLN A 94 10.44 14.84 16.53
C GLN A 94 10.24 13.79 17.62
N PHE A 95 9.03 13.20 17.69
CA PHE A 95 8.73 12.14 18.63
C PHE A 95 9.72 10.97 18.51
N CYS A 96 9.96 10.45 17.31
CA CYS A 96 10.89 9.35 17.12
C CYS A 96 12.33 9.73 17.48
N ARG A 97 12.79 10.95 17.17
CA ARG A 97 14.12 11.42 17.58
C ARG A 97 14.27 11.47 19.09
N GLU A 98 13.29 12.03 19.80
CA GLU A 98 13.31 12.12 21.26
C GLU A 98 13.23 10.74 21.91
N LEU A 99 12.32 9.88 21.42
CA LEU A 99 12.15 8.52 21.94
C LEU A 99 13.40 7.68 21.72
N LEU A 100 13.96 7.66 20.50
CA LEU A 100 15.13 6.84 20.16
C LEU A 100 16.42 7.41 20.77
N GLY A 101 16.51 8.74 20.94
CA GLY A 101 17.62 9.37 21.67
C GLY A 101 17.61 9.01 23.15
N GLN A 102 16.42 8.96 23.77
CA GLN A 102 16.27 8.58 25.17
C GLN A 102 16.41 7.06 25.39
N PHE A 103 15.95 6.25 24.43
CA PHE A 103 15.95 4.79 24.51
C PHE A 103 16.62 4.19 23.27
N PRO A 104 17.95 4.25 23.13
CA PRO A 104 18.64 3.69 21.96
C PRO A 104 18.50 2.16 21.88
N THR A 105 18.34 1.50 23.03
CA THR A 105 18.07 0.06 23.16
C THR A 105 17.05 -0.18 24.26
N LEU A 106 16.16 -1.17 24.08
CA LEU A 106 15.20 -1.56 25.11
C LEU A 106 15.76 -2.67 26.00
N ASN A 107 15.49 -2.56 27.30
CA ASN A 107 15.78 -3.54 28.33
C ASN A 107 14.75 -3.40 29.47
N GLU A 108 14.84 -4.26 30.50
CA GLU A 108 13.81 -4.33 31.55
C GLU A 108 13.67 -3.04 32.36
N SER A 109 14.73 -2.24 32.44
CA SER A 109 14.76 -1.01 33.23
C SER A 109 14.08 0.18 32.55
N ASN A 110 13.90 0.15 31.22
CA ASN A 110 13.46 1.32 30.46
C ASN A 110 12.21 1.10 29.58
N ILE A 111 11.82 -0.15 29.32
CA ILE A 111 10.69 -0.49 28.45
C ILE A 111 9.36 0.10 28.90
N GLU A 112 9.12 0.19 30.21
CA GLU A 112 7.87 0.75 30.75
C GLU A 112 7.72 2.24 30.41
N LEU A 113 8.78 3.02 30.64
CA LEU A 113 8.79 4.45 30.31
C LEU A 113 8.70 4.68 28.79
N TRP A 114 9.36 3.82 28.01
CA TRP A 114 9.25 3.83 26.55
C TRP A 114 7.81 3.56 26.08
N LEU A 115 7.13 2.57 26.68
CA LEU A 115 5.72 2.27 26.39
C LEU A 115 4.82 3.45 26.73
N GLN A 116 4.97 4.04 27.91
CA GLN A 116 4.17 5.19 28.36
C GLN A 116 4.32 6.39 27.42
N LYS A 117 5.55 6.72 26.98
CA LYS A 117 5.80 7.81 26.02
C LYS A 117 5.19 7.51 24.65
N SER A 118 5.29 6.27 24.19
CA SER A 118 4.70 5.84 22.93
C SER A 118 3.18 5.94 22.95
N LEU A 119 2.55 5.48 24.03
CA LEU A 119 1.11 5.60 24.27
C LEU A 119 0.64 7.06 24.34
N GLY A 120 1.40 7.93 25.01
CA GLY A 120 1.12 9.36 25.07
C GLY A 120 1.07 9.98 23.68
N PHE A 121 2.10 9.75 22.87
CA PHE A 121 2.15 10.25 21.50
C PHE A 121 0.99 9.73 20.62
N LEU A 122 0.70 8.43 20.67
CA LEU A 122 -0.40 7.85 19.89
C LEU A 122 -1.76 8.42 20.31
N ALA A 123 -1.98 8.61 21.61
CA ALA A 123 -3.20 9.23 22.11
C ALA A 123 -3.34 10.70 21.64
N ASP A 124 -2.24 11.45 21.64
CA ASP A 124 -2.21 12.84 21.15
C ASP A 124 -2.47 12.90 19.64
N HIS A 125 -1.88 11.99 18.84
CA HIS A 125 -2.16 11.90 17.40
C HIS A 125 -3.62 11.53 17.12
N ALA A 126 -4.18 10.58 17.88
CA ALA A 126 -5.56 10.15 17.73
C ALA A 126 -6.57 11.27 17.99
N LYS A 127 -6.28 12.17 18.94
CA LYS A 127 -7.15 13.30 19.31
C LYS A 127 -6.84 14.59 18.55
N GLY A 128 -5.61 14.75 18.07
CA GLY A 128 -5.12 15.96 17.44
C GLY A 128 -5.80 16.22 16.09
N SER A 129 -5.74 17.47 15.64
CA SER A 129 -6.18 17.90 14.31
C SER A 129 -5.08 18.65 13.59
N LYS A 130 -5.09 18.59 12.26
CA LYS A 130 -4.14 19.30 11.38
C LYS A 130 -4.90 20.14 10.37
N SER A 131 -4.41 21.35 10.14
CA SER A 131 -4.86 22.17 9.01
C SER A 131 -4.11 21.74 7.76
N ILE A 132 -4.84 21.47 6.68
CA ILE A 132 -4.27 21.14 5.38
C ILE A 132 -4.66 22.22 4.38
N THR A 133 -3.66 22.79 3.71
CA THR A 133 -3.88 23.71 2.60
C THR A 133 -4.16 22.91 1.34
N LEU A 134 -5.35 23.11 0.77
CA LEU A 134 -5.76 22.55 -0.51
C LEU A 134 -5.15 23.34 -1.67
N PRO A 135 -5.09 22.78 -2.89
CA PRO A 135 -4.61 23.50 -4.08
C PRO A 135 -5.40 24.78 -4.40
N THR A 136 -6.60 24.94 -3.84
CA THR A 136 -7.44 26.14 -3.94
C THR A 136 -7.07 27.22 -2.91
N ASN A 137 -5.97 27.04 -2.16
CA ASN A 137 -5.54 27.86 -1.01
C ASN A 137 -6.54 27.87 0.17
N GLN A 138 -7.57 27.03 0.13
CA GLN A 138 -8.47 26.83 1.27
C GLN A 138 -7.82 25.91 2.29
N SER A 139 -8.08 26.17 3.58
CA SER A 139 -7.61 25.31 4.67
C SER A 139 -8.71 24.37 5.15
N LEU A 140 -8.39 23.10 5.34
CA LEU A 140 -9.27 22.09 5.89
C LEU A 140 -8.68 21.55 7.19
N ILE A 141 -9.44 21.65 8.28
CA ILE A 141 -9.06 21.04 9.56
C ILE A 141 -9.54 19.60 9.56
N VAL A 142 -8.59 18.66 9.68
CA VAL A 142 -8.88 17.23 9.69
C VAL A 142 -8.21 16.59 10.92
N PRO A 143 -8.88 15.68 11.65
CA PRO A 143 -8.23 14.88 12.69
C PRO A 143 -6.99 14.15 12.14
N SER A 144 -5.90 14.15 12.88
CA SER A 144 -4.59 13.65 12.39
C SER A 144 -4.66 12.16 12.04
N ALA A 145 -5.39 11.37 12.83
CA ALA A 145 -5.65 9.95 12.56
C ALA A 145 -6.37 9.70 11.23
N HIS A 146 -7.14 10.67 10.71
CA HIS A 146 -7.81 10.52 9.42
C HIS A 146 -6.86 10.71 8.24
N LEU A 147 -5.70 11.35 8.45
CA LEU A 147 -4.72 11.65 7.40
C LEU A 147 -3.60 10.62 7.32
N SER A 148 -3.29 9.95 8.42
CA SER A 148 -2.25 8.94 8.46
C SER A 148 -2.50 7.88 9.54
N GLY A 149 -2.31 6.63 9.15
CA GLY A 149 -2.30 5.46 10.04
C GLY A 149 -0.97 5.27 10.77
N LEU A 150 -0.03 6.20 10.60
CA LEU A 150 1.33 6.17 11.15
C LEU A 150 2.12 4.88 10.85
N PRO A 151 2.11 4.33 9.60
CA PRO A 151 2.86 3.10 9.32
C PRO A 151 4.35 3.17 9.66
N MET A 152 5.03 4.31 9.45
CA MET A 152 6.45 4.43 9.81
C MET A 152 6.66 4.36 11.32
N VAL A 153 5.90 5.13 12.10
CA VAL A 153 6.01 5.12 13.58
C VAL A 153 5.67 3.74 14.12
N ARG A 154 4.56 3.14 13.66
CA ARG A 154 4.16 1.79 14.05
C ARG A 154 5.28 0.77 13.83
N ARG A 155 5.90 0.78 12.65
CA ARG A 155 7.00 -0.13 12.31
C ARG A 155 8.25 0.15 13.11
N SER A 156 8.59 1.41 13.36
CA SER A 156 9.73 1.80 14.19
C SER A 156 9.57 1.31 15.63
N LEU A 157 8.39 1.51 16.24
CA LEU A 157 8.07 1.04 17.59
C LEU A 157 8.12 -0.50 17.69
N LEU A 158 7.48 -1.20 16.75
CA LEU A 158 7.50 -2.66 16.73
C LEU A 158 8.90 -3.22 16.46
N ALA A 159 9.65 -2.61 15.54
CA ALA A 159 11.01 -3.04 15.25
C ALA A 159 11.92 -2.91 16.47
N GLN A 160 11.79 -1.81 17.21
CA GLN A 160 12.55 -1.59 18.44
C GLN A 160 12.17 -2.59 19.55
N LEU A 161 10.87 -2.86 19.72
CA LEU A 161 10.37 -3.87 20.64
C LEU A 161 10.88 -5.27 20.31
N VAL A 162 10.77 -5.69 19.04
CA VAL A 162 11.25 -6.99 18.57
C VAL A 162 12.78 -7.10 18.69
N TYR A 163 13.51 -6.04 18.36
CA TYR A 163 14.96 -6.00 18.53
C TYR A 163 15.34 -6.23 20.00
N GLY A 164 14.77 -5.46 20.94
CA GLY A 164 15.00 -5.64 22.37
C GLY A 164 14.59 -7.04 22.86
N TRP A 165 13.52 -7.62 22.32
CA TRP A 165 13.09 -8.99 22.64
C TRP A 165 14.08 -10.05 22.21
N LEU A 166 14.68 -9.88 21.03
CA LEU A 166 15.70 -10.78 20.51
C LEU A 166 17.06 -10.63 21.20
N THR A 167 17.41 -9.45 21.71
CA THR A 167 18.77 -9.14 22.22
C THR A 167 18.87 -9.01 23.73
N SER A 168 17.86 -8.44 24.39
CA SER A 168 17.96 -7.97 25.78
C SER A 168 17.03 -8.72 26.72
N PHE A 169 15.84 -9.11 26.23
CA PHE A 169 14.81 -9.70 27.08
C PHE A 169 14.85 -11.24 27.14
N GLN A 170 15.90 -11.88 26.59
CA GLN A 170 15.99 -13.36 26.54
C GLN A 170 14.72 -14.03 25.97
N ARG A 171 14.04 -13.35 25.03
CA ARG A 171 12.75 -13.79 24.46
C ARG A 171 11.59 -13.90 25.45
N GLN A 172 11.61 -13.16 26.56
CA GLN A 172 10.56 -13.13 27.56
C GLN A 172 10.19 -11.68 27.90
N LEU A 173 8.91 -11.32 27.83
CA LEU A 173 8.45 -10.01 28.28
C LEU A 173 8.00 -10.10 29.74
N PRO A 174 8.36 -9.14 30.61
CA PRO A 174 7.81 -9.08 31.96
C PRO A 174 6.28 -8.99 31.93
N ALA A 175 5.58 -9.91 32.60
CA ALA A 175 4.11 -10.00 32.60
C ALA A 175 3.42 -8.67 32.99
N ARG A 176 4.04 -7.87 33.86
CA ARG A 176 3.54 -6.54 34.26
C ARG A 176 3.38 -5.56 33.09
N LEU A 177 4.07 -5.77 31.97
CA LEU A 177 4.04 -4.90 30.80
C LEU A 177 3.01 -5.31 29.75
N GLU A 178 2.43 -6.51 29.85
CA GLU A 178 1.45 -7.02 28.89
C GLU A 178 0.26 -6.07 28.71
N PRO A 179 -0.33 -5.46 29.77
CA PRO A 179 -1.44 -4.51 29.59
C PRO A 179 -1.04 -3.27 28.78
N LEU A 180 0.15 -2.72 29.01
CA LEU A 180 0.66 -1.55 28.28
C LEU A 180 0.93 -1.88 26.81
N LEU A 181 1.46 -3.08 26.54
CA LEU A 181 1.68 -3.58 25.19
C LEU A 181 0.36 -3.83 24.44
N ALA A 182 -0.62 -4.44 25.10
CA ALA A 182 -1.97 -4.61 24.55
C ALA A 182 -2.61 -3.26 24.22
N GLN A 183 -2.45 -2.26 25.10
CA GLN A 183 -2.91 -0.90 24.85
C GLN A 183 -2.20 -0.26 23.66
N LEU A 184 -0.88 -0.45 23.53
CA LEU A 184 -0.08 0.09 22.42
C LEU A 184 -0.57 -0.48 21.08
N ILE A 185 -0.70 -1.80 20.99
CA ILE A 185 -1.20 -2.50 19.79
C ILE A 185 -2.61 -2.04 19.45
N SER A 186 -3.49 -1.93 20.45
CA SER A 186 -4.87 -1.47 20.28
C SER A 186 -4.96 -0.04 19.76
N GLN A 187 -4.15 0.88 20.28
CA GLN A 187 -4.11 2.26 19.80
C GLN A 187 -3.58 2.36 18.36
N MET A 188 -2.50 1.65 18.04
CA MET A 188 -1.97 1.60 16.67
C MET A 188 -3.01 1.03 15.69
N TYR A 189 -3.74 -0.01 16.10
CA TYR A 189 -4.82 -0.59 15.31
C TYR A 189 -6.01 0.37 15.11
N GLY A 190 -6.46 1.03 16.18
CA GLY A 190 -7.54 2.03 16.10
C GLY A 190 -7.18 3.20 15.19
N ILE A 191 -5.96 3.74 15.29
CA ILE A 191 -5.46 4.82 14.42
C ILE A 191 -5.43 4.36 12.96
N HIS A 192 -4.95 3.15 12.69
CA HIS A 192 -4.96 2.58 11.34
C HIS A 192 -6.37 2.45 10.77
N CYS A 193 -7.29 1.80 11.49
CA CYS A 193 -8.67 1.61 11.04
C CYS A 193 -9.35 2.95 10.78
N SER A 194 -9.21 3.92 11.68
CA SER A 194 -9.71 5.28 11.50
C SER A 194 -9.15 5.89 10.21
N SER A 195 -7.84 5.82 10.01
CA SER A 195 -7.18 6.35 8.81
C SER A 195 -7.69 5.71 7.51
N VAL A 196 -7.87 4.38 7.49
CA VAL A 196 -8.38 3.65 6.32
C VAL A 196 -9.82 4.06 6.00
N ILE A 197 -10.68 4.11 7.02
CA ILE A 197 -12.09 4.51 6.87
C ILE A 197 -12.21 5.94 6.35
N HIS A 198 -11.41 6.88 6.87
CA HIS A 198 -11.57 8.29 6.56
C HIS A 198 -10.93 8.71 5.23
N ARG A 199 -9.87 8.02 4.78
CA ARG A 199 -9.33 8.15 3.41
C ARG A 199 -10.24 7.45 2.41
N GLY A 200 -10.79 6.29 2.77
CA GLY A 200 -11.85 5.58 2.05
C GLY A 200 -11.49 5.06 0.66
N VAL A 201 -10.27 5.29 0.19
CA VAL A 201 -9.79 4.90 -1.13
C VAL A 201 -8.42 4.26 -0.99
N MET A 202 -8.26 3.10 -1.61
CA MET A 202 -6.98 2.41 -1.71
C MET A 202 -6.30 2.71 -3.05
N GLN A 203 -5.01 3.08 -2.99
CA GLN A 203 -4.12 3.05 -4.13
C GLN A 203 -3.16 1.86 -3.96
N TYR A 204 -3.34 0.84 -4.78
CA TYR A 204 -2.40 -0.27 -4.87
C TYR A 204 -1.21 0.13 -5.76
N HIS A 205 -0.01 0.17 -5.19
CA HIS A 205 1.21 0.30 -5.96
C HIS A 205 1.57 -1.06 -6.55
N HIS A 206 1.18 -1.26 -7.80
CA HIS A 206 1.32 -2.52 -8.49
C HIS A 206 2.71 -2.64 -9.11
N ILE A 207 3.64 -3.19 -8.36
CA ILE A 207 4.89 -3.69 -8.91
C ILE A 207 4.54 -4.86 -9.83
N SER A 208 4.81 -4.70 -11.13
CA SER A 208 4.41 -5.71 -12.11
C SER A 208 4.94 -7.10 -11.74
N LYS A 209 4.05 -8.09 -11.90
CA LYS A 209 4.27 -9.51 -11.58
C LYS A 209 4.45 -9.82 -10.10
N SER A 210 4.05 -8.90 -9.23
CA SER A 210 4.00 -9.09 -7.77
C SER A 210 2.57 -9.20 -7.23
N GLY A 211 1.60 -9.68 -8.03
CA GLY A 211 0.27 -10.05 -7.53
C GLY A 211 -0.88 -9.09 -7.87
N GLY A 212 -0.73 -8.13 -8.79
CA GLY A 212 -1.81 -7.19 -9.09
C GLY A 212 -3.08 -7.79 -9.69
N THR A 213 -2.99 -8.91 -10.41
CA THR A 213 -4.19 -9.65 -10.84
C THR A 213 -5.01 -10.11 -9.64
N ALA A 214 -4.34 -10.62 -8.59
CA ALA A 214 -5.01 -11.06 -7.38
C ALA A 214 -5.69 -9.90 -6.65
N TRP A 215 -5.00 -8.75 -6.55
CA TRP A 215 -5.62 -7.55 -5.97
C TRP A 215 -6.84 -7.06 -6.74
N ASN A 216 -6.80 -7.06 -8.07
CA ASN A 216 -7.94 -6.65 -8.89
C ASN A 216 -9.15 -7.58 -8.71
N GLU A 217 -8.91 -8.89 -8.58
CA GLU A 217 -9.96 -9.86 -8.34
C GLU A 217 -10.51 -9.80 -6.93
N VAL A 218 -9.65 -9.62 -5.93
CA VAL A 218 -10.05 -9.55 -4.52
C VAL A 218 -10.78 -8.24 -4.25
N ALA A 219 -10.33 -7.11 -4.82
CA ALA A 219 -11.08 -5.85 -4.75
C ALA A 219 -12.49 -6.02 -5.33
N ARG A 220 -12.61 -6.68 -6.48
CA ARG A 220 -13.92 -6.99 -7.10
C ARG A 220 -14.77 -7.90 -6.20
N ALA A 221 -14.18 -8.95 -5.62
CA ALA A 221 -14.87 -9.87 -4.72
C ALA A 221 -15.36 -9.20 -3.43
N ASN A 222 -14.72 -8.11 -3.01
CA ASN A 222 -15.11 -7.28 -1.87
C ASN A 222 -16.00 -6.08 -2.26
N GLY A 223 -16.51 -6.00 -3.49
CA GLY A 223 -17.46 -4.96 -3.91
C GLY A 223 -16.84 -3.56 -4.12
N CYS A 224 -15.52 -3.45 -4.26
CA CYS A 224 -14.88 -2.17 -4.54
C CYS A 224 -15.33 -1.57 -5.88
N VAL A 225 -15.37 -0.24 -5.95
CA VAL A 225 -15.50 0.52 -7.22
C VAL A 225 -14.11 0.80 -7.78
N PHE A 226 -13.87 0.42 -9.03
CA PHE A 226 -12.57 0.56 -9.68
C PHE A 226 -12.72 0.96 -11.16
N PRO A 227 -11.66 1.50 -11.80
CA PRO A 227 -11.69 1.82 -13.23
C PRO A 227 -11.94 0.59 -14.10
N ALA A 228 -12.82 0.70 -15.10
CA ALA A 228 -13.15 -0.38 -16.03
C ALA A 228 -12.07 -0.62 -17.10
N ASN A 229 -10.86 -1.00 -16.70
CA ASN A 229 -9.80 -1.46 -17.60
C ASN A 229 -8.98 -2.57 -16.94
N MET A 230 -8.18 -3.29 -17.74
CA MET A 230 -7.45 -4.50 -17.31
C MET A 230 -6.57 -4.29 -16.08
N GLY A 231 -5.96 -3.11 -15.96
CA GLY A 231 -5.07 -2.77 -14.85
C GLY A 231 -5.76 -2.05 -13.69
N ASN A 232 -7.03 -1.67 -13.80
CA ASN A 232 -7.73 -0.78 -12.86
C ASN A 232 -7.03 0.59 -12.67
N HIS A 233 -6.49 1.16 -13.75
CA HIS A 233 -5.79 2.45 -13.73
C HIS A 233 -6.76 3.59 -14.00
N VAL A 234 -6.55 4.76 -13.40
CA VAL A 234 -7.39 5.92 -13.72
C VAL A 234 -6.90 6.56 -15.02
N ARG A 235 -7.80 6.71 -15.99
CA ARG A 235 -7.48 7.40 -17.25
C ARG A 235 -6.99 8.82 -16.97
N GLY A 236 -5.88 9.20 -17.59
CA GLY A 236 -5.26 10.52 -17.40
C GLY A 236 -4.20 10.56 -16.29
N PHE A 237 -4.02 9.50 -15.50
CA PHE A 237 -2.90 9.41 -14.55
C PHE A 237 -1.61 8.92 -15.21
N SER A 238 -1.75 8.17 -16.31
CA SER A 238 -0.66 7.52 -17.03
C SER A 238 0.17 6.59 -16.14
N ASP A 239 -0.54 5.84 -15.31
CA ASP A 239 -0.06 4.86 -14.35
C ASP A 239 0.31 3.51 -15.00
N GLU A 240 0.19 3.36 -16.32
CA GLU A 240 0.46 2.09 -17.00
C GLU A 240 1.93 1.70 -16.93
N CYS A 241 2.20 0.40 -16.92
CA CYS A 241 3.56 -0.10 -16.93
C CYS A 241 4.35 0.31 -18.19
N ARG A 242 5.66 0.47 -18.00
CA ARG A 242 6.61 1.00 -19.00
C ARG A 242 7.79 0.07 -19.17
N TRP A 243 7.52 -1.14 -19.65
CA TRP A 243 8.54 -2.19 -19.73
C TRP A 243 9.48 -2.00 -20.89
N LEU A 244 8.94 -1.76 -22.10
CA LEU A 244 9.73 -1.86 -23.32
C LEU A 244 10.14 -0.50 -23.85
N ASN A 245 11.39 -0.42 -24.32
CA ASN A 245 11.92 0.69 -25.07
C ASN A 245 11.20 0.79 -26.42
N PRO A 246 10.41 1.85 -26.68
CA PRO A 246 9.63 1.97 -27.91
C PRO A 246 10.51 2.02 -29.16
N LYS A 247 11.71 2.61 -29.09
CA LYS A 247 12.64 2.68 -30.22
C LYS A 247 13.17 1.29 -30.59
N VAL A 248 13.62 0.53 -29.58
CA VAL A 248 14.15 -0.82 -29.78
C VAL A 248 13.06 -1.77 -30.26
N TYR A 249 11.88 -1.73 -29.64
CA TYR A 249 10.74 -2.55 -30.07
C TYR A 249 10.25 -2.16 -31.47
N GLY A 250 10.10 -0.87 -31.77
CA GLY A 250 9.68 -0.35 -33.08
C GLY A 250 10.62 -0.78 -34.21
N ASN A 251 11.94 -0.77 -33.97
CA ASN A 251 12.92 -1.27 -34.94
C ASN A 251 12.75 -2.77 -35.25
N MET A 252 12.25 -3.58 -34.29
CA MET A 252 12.00 -5.00 -34.51
C MET A 252 10.70 -5.28 -35.27
N THR A 253 9.72 -4.39 -35.12
CA THR A 253 8.36 -4.58 -35.64
C THR A 253 8.06 -3.79 -36.91
N GLY A 254 8.95 -2.89 -37.34
CA GLY A 254 8.69 -1.96 -38.45
C GLY A 254 7.80 -0.79 -38.03
N GLY A 255 8.00 -0.28 -36.80
CA GLY A 255 7.32 0.92 -36.28
C GLY A 255 6.04 0.66 -35.46
N LYS A 256 5.56 -0.60 -35.38
CA LYS A 256 4.36 -0.95 -34.60
C LYS A 256 4.68 -1.06 -33.11
N LEU A 257 3.91 -0.37 -32.27
CA LEU A 257 4.09 -0.38 -30.81
C LEU A 257 2.96 -1.15 -30.11
N ILE A 258 3.29 -1.75 -28.96
CA ILE A 258 2.32 -2.36 -28.06
C ILE A 258 2.12 -1.49 -26.82
N LEU A 259 1.06 -1.77 -26.03
CA LEU A 259 0.64 -0.96 -24.89
C LEU A 259 1.78 -0.61 -23.91
N TRP A 260 2.72 -1.53 -23.67
CA TRP A 260 3.79 -1.37 -22.68
C TRP A 260 5.14 -0.93 -23.28
N ALA A 261 5.19 -0.65 -24.58
CA ALA A 261 6.33 -0.03 -25.24
C ALA A 261 6.36 1.48 -24.95
N ARG A 262 6.64 1.81 -23.69
CA ARG A 262 6.50 3.15 -23.10
C ARG A 262 7.67 3.56 -22.19
N TRP A 263 8.77 2.81 -22.19
CA TRP A 263 9.98 3.19 -21.48
C TRP A 263 10.56 4.50 -22.04
N GLY A 264 11.22 5.27 -21.18
CA GLY A 264 11.75 6.60 -21.46
C GLY A 264 11.10 7.67 -20.59
N GLN A 265 11.84 8.77 -20.38
CA GLN A 265 11.40 9.87 -19.53
C GLN A 265 10.00 10.34 -19.93
N PHE A 266 9.11 10.37 -18.94
CA PHE A 266 7.71 10.67 -19.16
C PHE A 266 7.20 11.61 -18.08
N ARG A 267 6.61 12.72 -18.52
CA ARG A 267 5.89 13.64 -17.65
C ARG A 267 4.44 13.21 -17.56
N ARG A 268 3.96 12.91 -16.34
CA ARG A 268 2.55 12.62 -16.10
C ARG A 268 1.66 13.76 -16.60
N PRO A 269 0.46 13.49 -17.13
CA PRO A 269 -0.52 14.53 -17.43
C PRO A 269 -0.92 15.25 -16.14
N ALA A 270 -1.33 16.52 -16.23
CA ALA A 270 -1.64 17.37 -15.05
C ALA A 270 -2.54 16.69 -14.00
N LEU A 271 -3.56 15.94 -14.44
CA LEU A 271 -4.46 15.19 -13.55
C LEU A 271 -3.75 14.14 -12.68
N GLY A 272 -2.69 13.53 -13.21
CA GLY A 272 -1.88 12.54 -12.49
C GLY A 272 -0.67 13.12 -11.76
N GLN A 273 -0.45 14.45 -11.83
CA GLN A 273 0.80 15.05 -11.36
C GLN A 273 0.85 15.33 -9.85
N SER A 274 -0.29 15.60 -9.21
CA SER A 274 -0.34 15.92 -7.78
C SER A 274 -1.26 14.96 -7.06
N CYS A 275 -0.99 14.72 -5.78
CA CYS A 275 -1.81 13.84 -4.97
C CYS A 275 -3.25 14.34 -4.80
N TRP A 276 -3.45 15.66 -4.66
CA TRP A 276 -4.78 16.23 -4.60
C TRP A 276 -5.54 16.13 -5.91
N SER A 277 -4.91 16.41 -7.06
CA SER A 277 -5.56 16.24 -8.37
C SER A 277 -6.00 14.79 -8.58
N ARG A 278 -5.15 13.83 -8.17
CA ARG A 278 -5.49 12.41 -8.22
C ARG A 278 -6.65 12.07 -7.31
N PHE A 279 -6.58 12.53 -6.06
CA PHE A 279 -7.64 12.27 -5.07
C PHE A 279 -8.96 12.88 -5.52
N PHE A 280 -9.00 14.13 -5.98
CA PHE A 280 -10.22 14.75 -6.51
C PHE A 280 -10.83 13.93 -7.64
N LYS A 281 -10.00 13.45 -8.58
CA LYS A 281 -10.52 12.69 -9.72
C LYS A 281 -11.14 11.35 -9.30
N VAL A 282 -10.48 10.67 -8.37
CA VAL A 282 -10.98 9.42 -7.79
C VAL A 282 -12.23 9.66 -6.95
N ALA A 283 -12.17 10.68 -6.08
CA ALA A 283 -13.23 11.17 -5.22
C ALA A 283 -14.52 11.43 -5.99
N GLU A 284 -14.41 12.25 -7.04
CA GLU A 284 -15.46 12.58 -8.00
C GLU A 284 -16.03 11.29 -8.60
N ALA A 285 -15.20 10.41 -9.15
CA ALA A 285 -15.64 9.19 -9.82
C ALA A 285 -16.17 8.09 -8.88
N GLY A 286 -16.20 8.32 -7.57
CA GLY A 286 -16.68 7.33 -6.61
C GLY A 286 -15.82 6.06 -6.54
N MET A 287 -14.53 6.12 -6.86
CA MET A 287 -13.69 4.92 -6.85
C MET A 287 -13.17 4.64 -5.44
N SER A 288 -13.16 3.37 -5.04
CA SER A 288 -12.62 2.91 -3.75
C SER A 288 -11.29 2.17 -3.89
N TYR A 289 -10.97 1.73 -5.11
CA TYR A 289 -9.74 1.04 -5.44
C TYR A 289 -9.19 1.51 -6.78
N ILE A 290 -7.91 1.86 -6.80
CA ILE A 290 -7.15 2.15 -8.02
C ILE A 290 -5.79 1.47 -7.96
N SER A 291 -5.18 1.29 -9.13
CA SER A 291 -3.84 0.71 -9.25
C SER A 291 -2.89 1.67 -9.97
N ASN A 292 -1.65 1.75 -9.47
CA ASN A 292 -0.53 2.44 -10.11
C ASN A 292 0.59 1.45 -10.46
N GLU A 293 0.78 1.17 -11.75
CA GLU A 293 1.78 0.21 -12.28
C GLU A 293 3.11 0.83 -12.72
N TYR A 294 3.25 2.15 -12.66
CA TYR A 294 4.42 2.85 -13.16
C TYR A 294 5.49 3.01 -12.08
N THR A 295 5.37 4.05 -11.26
CA THR A 295 6.30 4.43 -10.20
C THR A 295 5.57 5.35 -9.21
N LEU A 296 6.18 5.66 -8.06
CA LEU A 296 5.68 6.71 -7.16
C LEU A 296 5.58 8.07 -7.85
N ILE A 297 4.91 9.02 -7.20
CA ILE A 297 4.69 10.35 -7.78
C ILE A 297 5.83 11.27 -7.38
N GLY A 298 6.20 12.17 -8.29
CA GLY A 298 7.23 13.16 -8.01
C GLY A 298 8.62 12.65 -8.37
N GLY A 299 9.62 13.39 -7.89
CA GLY A 299 11.01 13.18 -8.28
C GLY A 299 11.24 13.30 -9.78
N ARG A 300 10.76 14.40 -10.38
CA ARG A 300 10.76 14.61 -11.84
C ARG A 300 12.02 15.23 -12.37
N GLU A 301 12.58 16.14 -11.58
CA GLU A 301 13.82 16.82 -11.95
C GLU A 301 14.90 15.76 -12.03
N GLU A 302 15.75 15.88 -13.05
CA GLU A 302 16.81 14.93 -13.30
C GLU A 302 17.72 14.81 -12.06
N GLY A 303 17.92 13.58 -11.60
CA GLY A 303 18.69 13.30 -10.37
C GLY A 303 17.92 13.54 -9.06
N ASN A 304 16.71 14.08 -9.09
CA ASN A 304 15.92 14.38 -7.89
C ASN A 304 14.94 13.26 -7.54
N PHE A 305 15.39 12.01 -7.40
CA PHE A 305 14.50 10.90 -7.01
C PHE A 305 14.02 10.99 -5.54
N LEU A 306 14.69 11.79 -4.70
CA LEU A 306 14.31 12.01 -3.29
C LEU A 306 12.98 12.78 -3.14
N GLY A 307 12.51 13.44 -4.20
CA GLY A 307 11.19 14.07 -4.26
C GLY A 307 10.04 13.10 -4.47
N ALA A 308 10.30 11.81 -4.72
CA ALA A 308 9.28 10.78 -4.83
C ALA A 308 8.44 10.69 -3.55
N HIS A 309 7.17 10.31 -3.65
CA HIS A 309 6.31 10.11 -2.49
C HIS A 309 5.05 9.30 -2.81
N ASN A 310 4.49 8.71 -1.76
CA ASN A 310 3.12 8.22 -1.73
C ASN A 310 2.13 9.39 -1.57
N CYS A 311 0.89 9.18 -2.01
CA CYS A 311 -0.15 10.16 -1.80
C CYS A 311 -0.89 9.88 -0.48
N PRO A 312 -0.76 10.75 0.54
CA PRO A 312 -1.31 10.49 1.86
C PRO A 312 -2.84 10.43 1.89
N GLN A 313 -3.52 10.99 0.88
CA GLN A 313 -4.97 10.93 0.76
C GLN A 313 -5.51 9.53 0.44
N PHE A 314 -4.65 8.61 -0.02
CA PHE A 314 -5.02 7.22 -0.28
C PHE A 314 -4.46 6.31 0.79
N VAL A 315 -5.12 5.17 1.01
CA VAL A 315 -4.55 4.00 1.68
C VAL A 315 -3.58 3.34 0.68
N ASN A 316 -2.28 3.44 0.94
CA ASN A 316 -1.24 2.98 0.03
C ASN A 316 -0.84 1.56 0.40
N VAL A 317 -0.98 0.62 -0.53
CA VAL A 317 -0.64 -0.79 -0.33
C VAL A 317 0.31 -1.24 -1.43
N VAL A 318 1.28 -2.08 -1.07
CA VAL A 318 2.22 -2.67 -2.04
C VAL A 318 2.39 -4.15 -1.78
N THR A 319 2.63 -4.92 -2.84
CA THR A 319 3.04 -6.32 -2.73
C THR A 319 4.37 -6.49 -3.45
N LEU A 320 5.32 -7.08 -2.75
CA LEU A 320 6.62 -7.42 -3.31
C LEU A 320 6.68 -8.92 -3.62
N ARG A 321 7.57 -9.26 -4.54
CA ARG A 321 7.86 -10.63 -4.95
C ARG A 321 9.36 -10.81 -5.00
N HIS A 322 9.85 -12.03 -4.77
CA HIS A 322 11.27 -12.32 -4.91
C HIS A 322 11.79 -11.85 -6.29
N PRO A 323 12.83 -10.99 -6.34
CA PRO A 323 13.21 -10.27 -7.56
C PRO A 323 13.51 -11.16 -8.77
N ARG A 324 14.25 -12.25 -8.56
CA ARG A 324 14.56 -13.24 -9.61
C ARG A 324 13.30 -13.88 -10.22
N ARG A 325 12.39 -14.35 -9.36
CA ARG A 325 11.10 -14.93 -9.79
C ARG A 325 10.21 -13.90 -10.49
N ARG A 326 10.28 -12.64 -10.06
CA ARG A 326 9.56 -11.50 -10.68
C ARG A 326 10.13 -11.19 -12.06
N LEU A 327 11.45 -11.13 -12.20
CA LEU A 327 12.16 -10.96 -13.48
C LEU A 327 11.77 -12.06 -14.48
N GLU A 328 11.94 -13.34 -14.11
CA GLU A 328 11.56 -14.48 -14.94
C GLU A 328 10.10 -14.41 -15.40
N SER A 329 9.20 -14.12 -14.45
CA SER A 329 7.77 -13.99 -14.74
C SER A 329 7.46 -12.81 -15.66
N ALA A 330 8.22 -11.72 -15.59
CA ALA A 330 8.04 -10.55 -16.45
C ALA A 330 8.55 -10.84 -17.87
N LEU A 331 9.73 -11.43 -18.01
CA LEU A 331 10.31 -11.78 -19.30
C LEU A 331 9.47 -12.82 -20.05
N ARG A 332 9.01 -13.89 -19.37
CA ARG A 332 8.06 -14.86 -19.96
C ARG A 332 6.77 -14.20 -20.41
N PHE A 333 6.22 -13.29 -19.59
CA PHE A 333 4.99 -12.59 -19.95
C PHE A 333 5.19 -11.68 -21.16
N ILE A 334 6.29 -10.93 -21.23
CA ILE A 334 6.64 -10.10 -22.39
C ILE A 334 6.75 -10.97 -23.64
N GLN A 335 7.48 -12.08 -23.58
CA GLN A 335 7.64 -13.02 -24.68
C GLN A 335 6.29 -13.55 -25.22
N VAL A 336 5.41 -14.02 -24.33
CA VAL A 336 4.09 -14.52 -24.71
C VAL A 336 3.25 -13.47 -25.43
N TYR A 337 3.22 -12.24 -24.92
CA TYR A 337 2.42 -11.17 -25.53
C TYR A 337 3.01 -10.69 -26.85
N ILE A 338 4.34 -10.57 -26.96
CA ILE A 338 5.00 -10.23 -28.22
C ILE A 338 4.68 -11.30 -29.27
N ARG A 339 4.81 -12.59 -28.93
CA ARG A 339 4.46 -13.70 -29.83
C ARG A 339 3.02 -13.64 -30.29
N GLY A 340 2.08 -13.45 -29.37
CA GLY A 340 0.65 -13.34 -29.69
C GLY A 340 0.33 -12.12 -30.56
N TYR A 341 1.00 -10.99 -30.33
CA TYR A 341 0.86 -9.80 -31.15
C TYR A 341 1.43 -10.01 -32.56
N TRP A 342 2.64 -10.56 -32.67
CA TRP A 342 3.32 -10.77 -33.97
C TRP A 342 2.58 -11.79 -34.83
N LYS A 343 2.08 -12.89 -34.24
CA LYS A 343 1.24 -13.87 -34.96
C LYS A 343 -0.07 -13.26 -35.48
N ARG A 344 -0.67 -12.32 -34.75
CA ARG A 344 -1.91 -11.66 -35.18
C ARG A 344 -1.63 -10.58 -36.24
N ASP A 345 -0.52 -9.88 -36.10
CA ASP A 345 -0.09 -8.82 -37.02
C ASP A 345 0.36 -9.38 -38.37
N ASP A 346 1.03 -10.53 -38.36
CA ASP A 346 1.55 -11.22 -39.53
C ASP A 346 1.35 -12.73 -39.34
N PRO A 347 0.16 -13.27 -39.70
CA PRO A 347 -0.16 -14.69 -39.51
C PRO A 347 0.78 -15.66 -40.20
N GLN A 348 1.40 -15.25 -41.31
CA GLN A 348 2.29 -16.10 -42.10
C GLN A 348 3.71 -16.13 -41.52
N ASN A 349 4.29 -14.96 -41.20
CA ASN A 349 5.71 -14.87 -40.84
C ASN A 349 5.96 -14.46 -39.39
N GLY A 350 4.94 -14.00 -38.65
CA GLY A 350 5.08 -13.47 -37.30
C GLY A 350 5.68 -14.47 -36.31
N ALA A 351 5.34 -15.77 -36.44
CA ALA A 351 5.91 -16.83 -35.62
C ALA A 351 7.41 -17.05 -35.91
N ALA A 352 7.80 -17.07 -37.18
CA ALA A 352 9.19 -17.26 -37.60
C ALA A 352 10.06 -16.06 -37.19
N ARG A 353 9.56 -14.83 -37.41
CA ARG A 353 10.20 -13.59 -36.95
C ARG A 353 10.42 -13.59 -35.43
N TYR A 354 9.41 -14.02 -34.68
CA TYR A 354 9.51 -14.14 -33.23
C TYR A 354 10.63 -15.11 -32.82
N LYS A 355 10.65 -16.31 -33.41
CA LYS A 355 11.69 -17.32 -33.14
C LYS A 355 13.08 -16.79 -33.43
N GLN A 356 13.27 -16.17 -34.60
CA GLN A 356 14.55 -15.58 -35.01
C GLN A 356 15.09 -14.55 -34.00
N ARG A 357 14.20 -13.77 -33.37
CA ARG A 357 14.62 -12.72 -32.42
C ARG A 357 14.75 -13.18 -30.98
N PHE A 358 13.87 -14.07 -30.51
CA PHE A 358 13.77 -14.36 -29.08
C PHE A 358 14.32 -15.73 -28.65
N CYS A 359 14.41 -16.72 -29.54
CA CYS A 359 14.96 -18.04 -29.16
C CYS A 359 16.45 -17.99 -28.80
N ASN A 360 17.21 -17.06 -29.39
CA ASN A 360 18.62 -16.84 -29.09
C ASN A 360 18.88 -15.44 -28.52
N ALA A 361 17.89 -14.89 -27.80
CA ALA A 361 18.03 -13.58 -27.16
C ALA A 361 19.26 -13.55 -26.23
N THR A 362 20.01 -12.45 -26.28
CA THR A 362 21.14 -12.17 -25.37
C THR A 362 20.69 -11.29 -24.21
N ALA A 363 21.51 -11.21 -23.15
CA ALA A 363 21.25 -10.27 -22.07
C ALA A 363 21.24 -8.81 -22.58
N ASP A 364 22.13 -8.46 -23.51
CA ASP A 364 22.18 -7.13 -24.12
C ASP A 364 20.91 -6.77 -24.89
N LEU A 365 20.33 -7.73 -25.61
CA LEU A 365 19.02 -7.53 -26.25
C LEU A 365 17.97 -7.17 -25.21
N TRP A 366 17.95 -7.87 -24.08
CA TRP A 366 16.99 -7.63 -23.01
C TRP A 366 17.24 -6.31 -22.27
N ARG A 367 18.50 -5.91 -22.05
CA ARG A 367 18.85 -4.58 -21.51
C ARG A 367 18.40 -3.46 -22.44
N ALA A 368 18.59 -3.62 -23.75
CA ALA A 368 18.14 -2.64 -24.73
C ALA A 368 16.60 -2.59 -24.83
N LEU A 369 15.95 -3.76 -24.86
CA LEU A 369 14.51 -3.88 -25.08
C LEU A 369 13.70 -3.56 -23.84
N ALA A 370 14.08 -4.04 -22.67
CA ALA A 370 13.29 -3.96 -21.43
C ALA A 370 14.13 -3.45 -20.23
N PRO A 371 14.80 -2.28 -20.34
CA PRO A 371 15.83 -1.83 -19.39
C PRO A 371 15.36 -1.81 -17.93
N ALA A 372 14.18 -1.25 -17.65
CA ALA A 372 13.64 -1.24 -16.29
C ALA A 372 13.41 -2.65 -15.73
N VAL A 373 12.95 -3.57 -16.58
CA VAL A 373 12.53 -4.91 -16.17
C VAL A 373 13.71 -5.74 -15.70
N VAL A 374 14.88 -5.55 -16.32
CA VAL A 374 16.06 -6.39 -16.15
C VAL A 374 17.14 -5.81 -15.24
N ASP A 375 16.88 -4.65 -14.65
CA ASP A 375 17.81 -3.98 -13.75
C ASP A 375 17.04 -3.32 -12.62
N ASN A 376 17.00 -3.98 -11.46
CA ASN A 376 16.43 -3.46 -10.21
C ASN A 376 15.04 -2.78 -10.35
N TYR A 377 14.09 -3.48 -10.98
CA TYR A 377 12.75 -2.94 -11.26
C TYR A 377 12.01 -2.49 -10.00
N ILE A 378 12.12 -3.27 -8.91
CA ILE A 378 11.40 -3.00 -7.66
C ILE A 378 11.89 -1.69 -7.06
N VAL A 379 13.21 -1.51 -6.91
CA VAL A 379 13.82 -0.27 -6.44
C VAL A 379 13.38 0.90 -7.31
N ARG A 380 13.46 0.78 -8.64
CA ARG A 380 13.02 1.80 -9.60
C ARG A 380 11.57 2.26 -9.38
N SER A 381 10.66 1.33 -9.09
CA SER A 381 9.25 1.64 -8.85
C SER A 381 9.00 2.52 -7.61
N PHE A 382 9.94 2.58 -6.66
CA PHE A 382 9.84 3.46 -5.49
C PHE A 382 10.47 4.85 -5.71
N LEU A 383 11.24 5.07 -6.77
CA LEU A 383 12.09 6.27 -6.89
C LEU A 383 11.47 7.42 -7.69
N GLY A 384 10.16 7.37 -7.91
CA GLY A 384 9.47 8.39 -8.68
C GLY A 384 9.85 8.36 -10.16
N GLU A 385 9.54 9.44 -10.87
CA GLU A 385 9.68 9.47 -12.33
C GLU A 385 11.14 9.47 -12.80
N SER A 386 12.01 10.30 -12.23
CA SER A 386 13.43 10.36 -12.60
C SER A 386 14.15 9.06 -12.21
N GLY A 387 13.97 8.60 -10.97
CA GLY A 387 14.64 7.42 -10.47
C GLY A 387 14.22 6.12 -11.17
N PHE A 388 12.96 6.02 -11.64
CA PHE A 388 12.52 4.88 -12.44
C PHE A 388 13.31 4.77 -13.76
N HIS A 389 13.67 5.90 -14.37
CA HIS A 389 14.40 5.99 -15.63
C HIS A 389 15.92 6.14 -15.49
N THR A 390 16.47 5.94 -14.29
CA THR A 390 17.93 5.87 -14.07
C THR A 390 18.58 4.93 -15.11
N PRO A 391 19.71 5.24 -15.74
CA PRO A 391 20.30 4.33 -16.72
C PRO A 391 20.59 2.94 -16.13
N THR A 392 20.57 1.92 -16.97
CA THR A 392 20.82 0.53 -16.55
C THR A 392 22.22 0.41 -15.91
N GLY A 393 22.28 -0.24 -14.75
CA GLY A 393 23.53 -0.42 -13.99
C GLY A 393 23.94 0.77 -13.11
N LEU A 394 23.16 1.86 -13.08
CA LEU A 394 23.45 3.05 -12.25
C LEU A 394 22.61 3.14 -10.96
N ILE A 395 21.75 2.15 -10.69
CA ILE A 395 21.12 2.01 -9.36
C ILE A 395 22.23 1.70 -8.34
N ASN A 396 22.16 2.34 -7.17
CA ASN A 396 23.22 2.29 -6.15
C ASN A 396 22.61 2.32 -4.73
N ASP A 397 23.46 2.35 -3.70
CA ASP A 397 23.01 2.37 -2.30
C ASP A 397 22.12 3.57 -1.95
N THR A 398 22.35 4.74 -2.54
CA THR A 398 21.51 5.93 -2.25
C THR A 398 20.09 5.73 -2.78
N HIS A 399 19.95 5.08 -3.93
CA HIS A 399 18.65 4.67 -4.47
C HIS A 399 17.99 3.61 -3.59
N LEU A 400 18.74 2.63 -3.09
CA LEU A 400 18.21 1.61 -2.18
C LEU A 400 17.69 2.22 -0.87
N GLU A 401 18.44 3.13 -0.26
CA GLU A 401 18.05 3.86 0.96
C GLU A 401 16.74 4.63 0.74
N ALA A 402 16.65 5.40 -0.35
CA ALA A 402 15.42 6.11 -0.70
C ALA A 402 14.23 5.15 -0.91
N ALA A 403 14.45 4.00 -1.57
CA ALA A 403 13.39 3.01 -1.76
C ALA A 403 12.93 2.36 -0.44
N ARG A 404 13.84 2.14 0.52
CA ARG A 404 13.49 1.67 1.88
C ARG A 404 12.65 2.70 2.62
N ASP A 405 13.04 3.97 2.57
CA ASP A 405 12.30 5.08 3.17
C ASP A 405 10.88 5.19 2.60
N GLN A 406 10.72 5.00 1.28
CA GLN A 406 9.41 5.00 0.63
C GLN A 406 8.56 3.80 1.07
N LEU A 407 9.18 2.62 1.15
CA LEU A 407 8.48 1.40 1.54
C LEU A 407 7.87 1.53 2.94
N LEU A 408 8.59 2.15 3.87
CA LEU A 408 8.12 2.36 5.24
C LEU A 408 6.90 3.27 5.35
N GLN A 409 6.58 4.07 4.33
CA GLN A 409 5.40 4.94 4.29
C GLN A 409 4.14 4.25 3.79
N PHE A 410 4.23 3.03 3.25
CA PHE A 410 3.04 2.29 2.81
C PHE A 410 2.22 1.87 4.02
N ASP A 411 0.90 1.97 3.95
CA ASP A 411 0.01 1.57 5.05
C ASP A 411 0.11 0.07 5.33
N LEU A 412 0.24 -0.74 4.27
CA LEU A 412 0.40 -2.20 4.33
C LEU A 412 1.43 -2.66 3.29
N VAL A 413 2.36 -3.52 3.71
CA VAL A 413 3.34 -4.18 2.84
C VAL A 413 3.12 -5.68 2.87
N LEU A 414 2.92 -6.26 1.69
CA LEU A 414 2.71 -7.69 1.52
C LEU A 414 3.90 -8.33 0.80
N ASN A 415 4.15 -9.59 1.12
CA ASN A 415 5.09 -10.43 0.40
C ASN A 415 4.33 -11.57 -0.30
N LEU A 416 4.45 -11.64 -1.62
CA LEU A 416 3.79 -12.66 -2.43
C LEU A 416 4.18 -14.09 -2.02
N GLU A 417 5.39 -14.27 -1.48
CA GLU A 417 5.91 -15.55 -1.03
C GLU A 417 5.66 -15.86 0.45
N ALA A 418 5.07 -14.96 1.24
CA ALA A 418 4.82 -15.16 2.68
C ALA A 418 3.80 -16.28 2.99
N GLY A 419 3.16 -16.85 1.97
CA GLY A 419 2.10 -17.82 2.12
C GLY A 419 0.72 -17.18 2.03
N ARG A 420 -0.29 -18.04 1.92
CA ARG A 420 -1.68 -17.62 1.70
C ARG A 420 -2.27 -16.99 2.96
N GLU A 421 -2.08 -17.65 4.10
CA GLU A 421 -2.67 -17.23 5.37
C GLU A 421 -2.16 -15.86 5.84
N GLU A 422 -0.85 -15.61 5.74
CA GLU A 422 -0.27 -14.34 6.16
C GLU A 422 -0.84 -13.15 5.35
N ASN A 423 -0.89 -13.29 4.03
CA ASN A 423 -1.46 -12.25 3.15
C ASN A 423 -2.98 -12.10 3.35
N ASP A 424 -3.69 -13.20 3.65
CA ASP A 424 -5.11 -13.17 3.95
C ASP A 424 -5.40 -12.38 5.23
N TRP A 425 -4.57 -12.53 6.26
CA TRP A 425 -4.71 -11.76 7.50
C TRP A 425 -4.44 -10.27 7.28
N VAL A 426 -3.44 -9.92 6.46
CA VAL A 426 -3.18 -8.52 6.11
C VAL A 426 -4.41 -7.89 5.44
N VAL A 427 -5.04 -8.61 4.52
CA VAL A 427 -6.23 -8.12 3.79
C VAL A 427 -7.47 -8.09 4.71
N GLN A 428 -7.72 -9.15 5.47
CA GLN A 428 -8.90 -9.22 6.34
C GLN A 428 -8.82 -8.25 7.51
N GLN A 429 -7.72 -8.26 8.27
CA GLN A 429 -7.57 -7.41 9.44
C GLN A 429 -7.19 -5.98 9.06
N GLY A 430 -6.31 -5.80 8.07
CA GLY A 430 -5.82 -4.47 7.68
C GLY A 430 -6.82 -3.67 6.83
N LEU A 431 -7.62 -4.32 5.99
CA LEU A 431 -8.58 -3.64 5.10
C LEU A 431 -10.04 -3.97 5.42
N GLY A 432 -10.33 -4.91 6.33
CA GLY A 432 -11.69 -5.37 6.60
C GLY A 432 -12.31 -6.15 5.44
N TRP A 433 -11.49 -6.71 4.55
CA TRP A 433 -11.96 -7.38 3.34
C TRP A 433 -12.29 -8.85 3.63
N PRO A 434 -13.57 -9.28 3.60
CA PRO A 434 -13.94 -10.67 3.88
C PRO A 434 -13.44 -11.67 2.82
N ALA A 435 -13.35 -11.26 1.55
CA ALA A 435 -12.78 -12.13 0.52
C ALA A 435 -11.25 -12.12 0.66
N ALA A 436 -10.72 -13.30 0.98
CA ALA A 436 -9.31 -13.53 1.21
C ALA A 436 -8.49 -13.38 -0.08
N TRP A 437 -7.25 -12.92 0.05
CA TRP A 437 -6.35 -12.73 -1.09
C TRP A 437 -6.01 -14.05 -1.80
N SER A 438 -5.92 -15.13 -1.02
CA SER A 438 -5.67 -16.49 -1.48
C SER A 438 -6.78 -17.09 -2.34
N LYS A 439 -8.00 -16.53 -2.26
CA LYS A 439 -9.16 -16.91 -3.09
C LYS A 439 -9.17 -16.23 -4.45
N ALA A 440 -8.25 -15.31 -4.72
CA ALA A 440 -8.03 -14.79 -6.06
C ALA A 440 -7.79 -15.95 -7.04
N ASN A 441 -8.58 -15.98 -8.09
CA ASN A 441 -8.52 -17.01 -9.10
C ASN A 441 -7.26 -16.78 -9.94
N ARG A 442 -6.37 -17.77 -10.03
CA ARG A 442 -5.07 -17.61 -10.73
C ARG A 442 -5.21 -17.61 -12.25
N THR A 443 -6.36 -17.15 -12.76
CA THR A 443 -6.89 -17.36 -14.10
C THR A 443 -6.00 -16.83 -15.22
N LEU A 444 -5.02 -15.97 -14.92
CA LEU A 444 -4.03 -15.47 -15.88
C LEU A 444 -2.63 -15.32 -15.25
N ASN A 445 -2.12 -16.34 -14.57
CA ASN A 445 -0.70 -16.31 -14.20
C ASN A 445 0.17 -16.52 -15.45
N GLY A 446 1.32 -15.83 -15.52
CA GLY A 446 2.22 -15.90 -16.68
C GLY A 446 2.70 -17.32 -16.98
N SER A 447 2.70 -18.22 -15.98
CA SER A 447 3.03 -19.64 -16.15
C SER A 447 1.95 -20.40 -16.91
N LEU A 448 0.67 -20.13 -16.69
CA LEU A 448 -0.44 -20.72 -17.44
C LEU A 448 -0.41 -20.24 -18.89
N LEU A 449 -0.22 -18.93 -19.09
CA LEU A 449 -0.06 -18.38 -20.43
C LEU A 449 1.18 -18.98 -21.13
N TYR A 450 2.28 -19.14 -20.40
CA TYR A 450 3.48 -19.76 -20.94
C TYR A 450 3.29 -21.25 -21.26
N GLN A 451 2.59 -22.01 -20.42
CA GLN A 451 2.20 -23.39 -20.69
C GLN A 451 1.29 -23.49 -21.93
N LEU A 452 0.34 -22.57 -22.07
CA LEU A 452 -0.60 -22.55 -23.19
C LEU A 452 0.04 -22.12 -24.52
N PHE A 453 1.01 -21.22 -24.48
CA PHE A 453 1.63 -20.69 -25.69
C PHE A 453 2.95 -21.40 -26.05
N GLY A 454 3.59 -22.13 -25.13
CA GLY A 454 4.61 -23.14 -25.40
C GLY A 454 6.08 -22.71 -25.21
N HIS A 455 6.93 -23.71 -24.94
CA HIS A 455 8.37 -23.64 -24.59
C HIS A 455 9.34 -23.36 -25.75
N GLU A 456 8.84 -22.93 -26.91
CA GLU A 456 9.65 -22.93 -28.14
C GLU A 456 10.85 -21.97 -28.08
N CYS A 457 10.85 -20.97 -27.20
CA CYS A 457 11.95 -20.02 -27.01
C CYS A 457 12.17 -19.73 -25.51
N ASP A 458 12.53 -20.77 -24.75
CA ASP A 458 12.89 -20.61 -23.35
C ASP A 458 14.15 -19.74 -23.23
N MET A 459 14.19 -18.88 -22.21
CA MET A 459 15.39 -18.09 -21.95
C MET A 459 16.52 -19.02 -21.56
N ARG A 460 17.66 -18.87 -22.25
CA ARG A 460 18.87 -19.62 -21.93
C ARG A 460 19.29 -19.37 -20.48
N PRO A 461 19.64 -20.42 -19.70
CA PRO A 461 20.02 -20.27 -18.30
C PRO A 461 21.15 -19.27 -18.07
N GLU A 462 22.13 -19.20 -18.97
CA GLU A 462 23.28 -18.31 -18.86
C GLU A 462 22.86 -16.83 -18.98
N VAL A 463 21.94 -16.54 -19.91
CA VAL A 463 21.38 -15.19 -20.08
C VAL A 463 20.56 -14.81 -18.85
N LEU A 464 19.76 -15.73 -18.31
CA LEU A 464 18.96 -15.45 -17.13
C LEU A 464 19.83 -15.21 -15.90
N GLU A 465 20.91 -15.97 -15.71
CA GLU A 465 21.82 -15.77 -14.58
C GLU A 465 22.58 -14.44 -14.68
N GLU A 466 22.98 -14.03 -15.89
CA GLU A 466 23.55 -12.71 -16.12
C GLU A 466 22.58 -11.58 -15.72
N LEU A 467 21.30 -11.70 -16.09
CA LEU A 467 20.27 -10.73 -15.70
C LEU A 467 19.93 -10.80 -14.20
N HIS A 468 20.02 -11.98 -13.58
CA HIS A 468 19.90 -12.13 -12.13
C HIS A 468 20.99 -11.38 -11.37
N GLY A 469 22.21 -11.33 -11.91
CA GLY A 469 23.30 -10.53 -11.37
C GLY A 469 22.97 -9.04 -11.29
N SER A 470 22.07 -8.54 -12.15
CA SER A 470 21.62 -7.14 -12.18
C SER A 470 20.45 -6.85 -11.20
N GLN A 471 20.08 -7.78 -10.31
CA GLN A 471 18.96 -7.62 -9.36
C GLN A 471 19.42 -7.43 -7.90
N GLU A 472 20.69 -7.11 -7.67
CA GLU A 472 21.27 -7.06 -6.33
C GLU A 472 20.51 -6.12 -5.37
N TYR A 473 20.20 -4.89 -5.80
CA TYR A 473 19.51 -3.91 -4.96
C TYR A 473 18.05 -4.30 -4.73
N ASP A 474 17.38 -4.90 -5.72
CA ASP A 474 16.05 -5.47 -5.53
C ASP A 474 16.07 -6.61 -4.49
N ILE A 475 17.11 -7.45 -4.45
CA ILE A 475 17.26 -8.52 -3.46
C ILE A 475 17.42 -7.93 -2.07
N ARG A 476 18.26 -6.89 -1.92
CA ARG A 476 18.48 -6.20 -0.65
C ARG A 476 17.20 -5.49 -0.17
N LEU A 477 16.47 -4.83 -1.08
CA LEU A 477 15.18 -4.21 -0.76
C LEU A 477 14.12 -5.27 -0.40
N TYR A 478 14.07 -6.40 -1.11
CA TYR A 478 13.12 -7.47 -0.82
C TYR A 478 13.35 -8.08 0.56
N ARG A 479 14.60 -8.29 0.99
CA ARG A 479 14.92 -8.76 2.34
C ARG A 479 14.47 -7.77 3.42
N PHE A 480 14.69 -6.47 3.18
CA PHE A 480 14.18 -5.42 4.06
C PHE A 480 12.64 -5.43 4.11
N ALA A 481 11.99 -5.50 2.94
CA ALA A 481 10.55 -5.54 2.81
C ALA A 481 9.91 -6.77 3.46
N TRP A 482 10.61 -7.90 3.46
CA TRP A 482 10.20 -9.08 4.19
C TRP A 482 10.09 -8.79 5.69
N VAL A 483 11.10 -8.16 6.31
CA VAL A 483 11.02 -7.77 7.73
C VAL A 483 9.87 -6.78 7.98
N VAL A 484 9.68 -5.81 7.09
CA VAL A 484 8.54 -4.87 7.18
C VAL A 484 7.19 -5.59 7.13
N ASN A 485 7.02 -6.53 6.21
CA ASN A 485 5.82 -7.35 6.10
C ASN A 485 5.60 -8.21 7.36
N GLN A 486 6.64 -8.80 7.93
CA GLN A 486 6.55 -9.56 9.18
C GLN A 486 6.14 -8.68 10.37
N LEU A 487 6.60 -7.43 10.45
CA LEU A 487 6.16 -6.48 11.47
C LEU A 487 4.68 -6.12 11.31
N ASP A 488 4.22 -5.87 10.07
CA ASP A 488 2.80 -5.62 9.80
C ASP A 488 1.94 -6.87 10.17
N ALA A 489 2.41 -8.08 9.82
CA ALA A 489 1.73 -9.33 10.14
C ALA A 489 1.66 -9.59 11.65
N LEU A 490 2.75 -9.38 12.38
CA LEU A 490 2.82 -9.50 13.85
C LEU A 490 1.82 -8.56 14.53
N TRP A 491 1.76 -7.31 14.08
CA TRP A 491 0.84 -6.34 14.66
C TRP A 491 -0.62 -6.69 14.39
N LEU A 492 -0.96 -7.11 13.17
CA LEU A 492 -2.34 -7.49 12.83
C LEU A 492 -2.76 -8.79 13.53
N SER A 493 -1.88 -9.79 13.61
CA SER A 493 -2.16 -11.03 14.33
C SER A 493 -2.36 -10.80 15.83
N THR A 494 -1.51 -9.97 16.44
CA THR A 494 -1.64 -9.58 17.85
C THR A 494 -2.94 -8.80 18.07
N SER A 495 -3.26 -7.84 17.19
CA SER A 495 -4.51 -7.07 17.25
C SER A 495 -5.74 -7.99 17.25
N ARG A 496 -5.74 -9.01 16.37
CA ARG A 496 -6.80 -10.01 16.32
C ARG A 496 -6.86 -10.88 17.59
N ALA A 497 -5.70 -11.30 18.11
CA ALA A 497 -5.63 -12.10 19.34
C ALA A 497 -6.14 -11.31 20.57
N LEU A 498 -6.00 -9.98 20.57
CA LEU A 498 -6.64 -9.08 21.53
C LEU A 498 -8.17 -8.95 21.33
N GLY A 499 -8.75 -9.63 20.34
CA GLY A 499 -10.17 -9.57 20.03
C GLY A 499 -10.57 -8.35 19.19
N LEU A 500 -9.61 -7.54 18.74
CA LEU A 500 -9.89 -6.39 17.88
C LEU A 500 -10.31 -6.89 16.50
N ARG A 501 -11.38 -6.30 15.98
CA ARG A 501 -11.91 -6.61 14.65
C ARG A 501 -11.95 -5.33 13.83
N PRO A 502 -11.74 -5.39 12.51
CA PRO A 502 -12.07 -4.26 11.66
C PRO A 502 -13.56 -3.96 11.83
N GLU A 503 -13.92 -2.72 12.13
CA GLU A 503 -15.32 -2.29 12.21
C GLU A 503 -15.97 -2.24 10.82
N THR A 504 -16.25 -3.40 10.26
CA THR A 504 -17.11 -3.53 9.09
C THR A 504 -18.55 -3.38 9.60
N ALA A 505 -19.23 -2.28 9.27
CA ALA A 505 -20.64 -2.13 9.62
C ALA A 505 -21.43 -3.38 9.17
N PRO A 506 -22.30 -3.94 10.03
CA PRO A 506 -23.25 -4.98 9.61
C PRO A 506 -24.04 -4.48 8.41
N GLY A 507 -24.09 -5.26 7.32
CA GLY A 507 -24.79 -4.89 6.10
C GLY A 507 -23.93 -4.27 4.99
N ALA A 508 -22.60 -4.20 5.13
CA ALA A 508 -21.68 -3.74 4.08
C ALA A 508 -21.84 -4.45 2.72
N MET A 509 -22.42 -5.66 2.73
CA MET A 509 -22.79 -6.44 1.53
C MET A 509 -24.27 -6.82 1.50
N ASP A 510 -25.12 -6.20 2.32
CA ASP A 510 -26.58 -6.42 2.24
C ASP A 510 -27.08 -5.77 0.94
N PRO A 511 -27.66 -6.55 0.00
CA PRO A 511 -28.20 -6.02 -1.24
C PRO A 511 -29.30 -4.95 -1.04
N GLY A 512 -29.92 -4.90 0.15
CA GLY A 512 -30.92 -3.91 0.54
C GLY A 512 -30.36 -2.62 1.14
N ALA A 513 -29.06 -2.57 1.46
CA ALA A 513 -28.43 -1.34 1.93
C ALA A 513 -28.39 -0.33 0.78
N GLY A 514 -28.94 0.87 0.98
CA GLY A 514 -28.88 1.94 -0.03
C GLY A 514 -27.44 2.19 -0.49
N GLN A 515 -27.22 2.65 -1.73
CA GLN A 515 -25.89 2.82 -2.33
C GLN A 515 -24.86 3.57 -1.45
N GLN A 516 -25.31 4.39 -0.50
CA GLN A 516 -24.47 5.12 0.46
C GLN A 516 -23.95 4.28 1.64
N ALA A 517 -24.49 3.08 1.86
CA ALA A 517 -24.16 2.19 2.97
C ALA A 517 -23.28 0.99 2.57
N LEU A 518 -23.08 0.77 1.28
CA LEU A 518 -22.24 -0.32 0.79
C LEU A 518 -20.75 0.00 1.01
N ARG A 519 -20.00 -0.96 1.55
CA ARG A 519 -18.57 -0.79 1.88
C ARG A 519 -17.73 -1.87 1.22
N CYS A 520 -16.54 -1.49 0.76
CA CYS A 520 -15.49 -2.44 0.40
C CYS A 520 -14.59 -2.66 1.63
N GLY A 521 -15.14 -3.39 2.61
CA GLY A 521 -14.55 -3.56 3.94
C GLY A 521 -14.49 -2.26 4.75
N LEU A 522 -13.29 -1.82 5.10
CA LEU A 522 -13.04 -0.51 5.73
C LEU A 522 -13.07 0.65 4.73
N LEU A 523 -13.03 0.37 3.43
CA LEU A 523 -13.11 1.39 2.37
C LEU A 523 -14.57 1.69 2.00
N TRP A 524 -14.84 2.87 1.45
CA TRP A 524 -16.20 3.28 1.05
C TRP A 524 -16.48 2.93 -0.40
N GLN A 525 -17.62 2.30 -0.71
CA GLN A 525 -18.07 2.17 -2.09
C GLN A 525 -18.51 3.56 -2.57
N GLY A 526 -17.74 4.21 -3.44
CA GLY A 526 -17.88 5.65 -3.60
C GLY A 526 -16.98 6.39 -2.62
N SER A 527 -15.87 6.94 -3.11
CA SER A 527 -14.97 7.83 -2.36
C SER A 527 -15.64 9.09 -1.80
N ASN A 528 -16.79 9.49 -2.33
CA ASN A 528 -17.65 10.54 -1.77
C ASN A 528 -18.20 10.17 -0.37
N GLY A 529 -18.22 8.88 -0.01
CA GLY A 529 -18.55 8.40 1.34
C GLY A 529 -17.42 8.54 2.36
N SER A 530 -16.19 8.86 1.95
CA SER A 530 -15.09 9.09 2.89
C SER A 530 -15.25 10.44 3.60
N THR A 531 -14.69 10.60 4.82
CA THR A 531 -14.74 11.91 5.50
C THR A 531 -14.02 12.98 4.71
N LEU A 532 -12.88 12.64 4.11
CA LEU A 532 -12.17 13.58 3.24
C LEU A 532 -12.99 13.93 1.99
N GLY A 533 -13.59 12.94 1.33
CA GLY A 533 -14.48 13.16 0.19
C GLY A 533 -15.68 14.05 0.52
N ARG A 534 -16.37 13.78 1.63
CA ARG A 534 -17.50 14.62 2.10
C ARG A 534 -17.09 16.05 2.40
N ALA A 535 -15.95 16.25 3.06
CA ALA A 535 -15.46 17.59 3.37
C ALA A 535 -15.20 18.39 2.08
N LEU A 536 -14.64 17.74 1.06
CA LEU A 536 -14.41 18.39 -0.24
C LEU A 536 -15.71 18.65 -1.00
N ASP A 537 -16.68 17.73 -0.92
CA ASP A 537 -18.02 17.91 -1.50
C ASP A 537 -18.75 19.09 -0.86
N SER A 538 -18.72 19.21 0.47
CA SER A 538 -19.33 20.33 1.19
C SER A 538 -18.69 21.68 0.88
N MET A 539 -17.43 21.67 0.43
CA MET A 539 -16.71 22.86 -0.05
C MET A 539 -16.99 23.17 -1.53
N GLY A 540 -17.80 22.35 -2.22
CA GLY A 540 -18.09 22.51 -3.66
C GLY A 540 -16.90 22.18 -4.56
N LEU A 541 -15.91 21.45 -4.06
CA LEU A 541 -14.68 21.11 -4.80
C LEU A 541 -14.82 19.82 -5.62
N LEU A 542 -15.80 18.98 -5.32
CA LEU A 542 -16.15 17.82 -6.12
C LEU A 542 -17.28 18.19 -7.08
N ARG A 543 -17.13 17.85 -8.37
CA ARG A 543 -18.24 18.00 -9.32
C ARG A 543 -19.27 16.92 -9.01
N LYS A 544 -20.56 17.29 -8.99
CA LYS A 544 -21.65 16.32 -8.90
C LYS A 544 -21.56 15.39 -10.10
N VAL A 545 -21.26 14.13 -9.87
CA VAL A 545 -21.37 13.11 -10.90
C VAL A 545 -22.85 12.98 -11.24
N VAL A 546 -23.20 13.35 -12.46
CA VAL A 546 -24.45 12.91 -13.07
C VAL A 546 -24.36 11.39 -13.07
N GLN A 547 -25.15 10.71 -12.24
CA GLN A 547 -25.14 9.26 -12.18
C GLN A 547 -25.29 8.74 -13.62
N PRO A 548 -24.38 7.89 -14.10
CA PRO A 548 -24.61 7.22 -15.37
C PRO A 548 -25.94 6.47 -15.24
N PRO A 549 -26.80 6.47 -16.27
CA PRO A 549 -28.05 5.73 -16.23
C PRO A 549 -27.75 4.27 -15.81
N PRO A 550 -28.63 3.65 -15.01
CA PRO A 550 -28.42 2.28 -14.56
C PRO A 550 -28.10 1.39 -15.77
N PRO A 551 -27.13 0.46 -15.64
CA PRO A 551 -26.80 -0.44 -16.74
C PRO A 551 -28.08 -1.15 -17.18
N LEU A 552 -28.37 -1.10 -18.48
CA LEU A 552 -29.52 -1.81 -19.05
C LEU A 552 -29.47 -3.27 -18.60
N PRO A 553 -30.61 -3.87 -18.20
CA PRO A 553 -30.65 -5.27 -17.83
C PRO A 553 -29.99 -6.10 -18.94
N ARG A 554 -29.06 -6.98 -18.56
CA ARG A 554 -28.45 -7.91 -19.53
C ARG A 554 -29.57 -8.80 -20.05
N VAL A 555 -29.91 -8.63 -21.33
CA VAL A 555 -30.85 -9.47 -22.08
C VAL A 555 -30.24 -10.84 -22.32
#